data_AF-A0A6S7FL50-F1
#
_entry.id   AF-A0A6S7FL50-F1
#
_cell.length_a   1.000
_cell.length_b   1.000
_cell.length_c   1.000
_cell.angle_alpha   90.00
_cell.angle_beta   90.00
_cell.angle_gamma   90.00
#
_symmetry.space_group_name_H-M   'P 1'
#
loop_
_entity.id
_entity.type
_entity.pdbx_description
1 polymer ?
#
loop_
_entity_poly.entity_id
_entity_poly.type
_entity_poly.pdbx_seq_one_letter_code
_entity_poly.pdbx_strand_id
1 'polypeptide(L)'
;MEDKKESEYLSKKKAPLGTSHDQMPGLPEGMGLYNVSYGIPTLKEGKAGDIINPPKSRKQVDHESGDGQDLYKVSHHAYDVGETYDRKYNWQRVPKTSTFGVETPHDNDGIHVKKSLKWLYNTQTEKAAHIVSQRLEEFRERTQPQLGKVHDPIKDTMNVPSDHTFGVLFKPDDYGAGDLIHGRTPDNYMKRDEHQRAVLAAVRQHLKKSNYHHFNDLKSAFQFYDKDKSGKISIEELQAICEQLKLPVEDDLLNSLLSYCDVDGDKQIDYEEFCKFLNWQNAWQDELMYHQQTSQEMQEKEKLQTENLELPDIHKTTRQIDNAVGGWKTSSSTVNATVGRCRTKDWRSYGVPTIRSDLAAPRIRRISDRTNYGDESDAYGLINPSVYSKHGVHEKDFFQHRSPNEVHRVIDSVGIRMTAETFDALWRKAASQNPQGLVSVNSFKKVLDTMHADEQLTTQMQEV
;
A
#
# COMPACT_ATOMS: atom_id res chain seq x y z
N MET A 1 -130.89 -75.63 -3.98
CA MET A 1 -131.61 -75.85 -2.70
C MET A 1 -130.69 -76.45 -1.65
N GLU A 2 -129.85 -77.43 -2.01
CA GLU A 2 -128.81 -77.99 -1.12
C GLU A 2 -127.78 -76.96 -0.70
N ASP A 3 -127.23 -76.13 -1.60
CA ASP A 3 -126.25 -75.10 -1.22
C ASP A 3 -126.73 -74.08 -0.17
N LYS A 4 -128.04 -73.78 -0.13
CA LYS A 4 -128.60 -72.92 0.92
C LYS A 4 -128.62 -73.62 2.28
N LYS A 5 -128.91 -74.93 2.30
CA LYS A 5 -128.86 -75.75 3.53
C LYS A 5 -127.42 -75.96 4.00
N GLU A 6 -126.48 -76.14 3.07
CA GLU A 6 -125.06 -76.34 3.38
C GLU A 6 -124.32 -75.03 3.70
N SER A 7 -124.92 -73.87 3.42
CA SER A 7 -124.32 -72.55 3.69
C SER A 7 -124.10 -72.26 5.19
N GLU A 8 -124.79 -73.00 6.08
CA GLU A 8 -124.57 -72.93 7.53
C GLU A 8 -123.28 -73.60 7.98
N TYR A 9 -122.75 -74.56 7.21
CA TYR A 9 -121.54 -75.29 7.59
C TYR A 9 -120.32 -74.36 7.65
N LEU A 10 -119.59 -74.45 8.75
CA LEU A 10 -118.36 -73.68 9.01
C LEU A 10 -117.30 -73.89 7.92
N SER A 11 -117.24 -75.07 7.32
CA SER A 11 -116.33 -75.37 6.21
C SER A 11 -116.63 -74.51 4.98
N LYS A 12 -117.89 -74.40 4.55
CA LYS A 12 -118.27 -73.54 3.41
C LYS A 12 -118.11 -72.05 3.69
N LYS A 13 -118.28 -71.60 4.95
CA LYS A 13 -118.05 -70.20 5.33
C LYS A 13 -116.56 -69.83 5.38
N LYS A 14 -115.69 -70.74 5.82
CA LYS A 14 -114.23 -70.49 6.00
C LYS A 14 -113.37 -70.82 4.79
N ALA A 15 -113.81 -71.72 3.92
CA ALA A 15 -113.05 -72.13 2.74
C ALA A 15 -113.98 -72.26 1.51
N PRO A 16 -114.63 -71.16 1.08
CA PRO A 16 -115.38 -71.16 -0.16
C PRO A 16 -114.44 -71.40 -1.34
N LEU A 17 -114.85 -72.23 -2.30
CA LEU A 17 -114.03 -72.54 -3.46
C LEU A 17 -113.99 -71.33 -4.41
N GLY A 18 -112.81 -70.79 -4.67
CA GLY A 18 -112.60 -69.67 -5.61
C GLY A 18 -112.73 -68.26 -5.02
N THR A 19 -113.02 -68.12 -3.73
CA THR A 19 -112.98 -66.84 -3.02
C THR A 19 -112.22 -66.97 -1.70
N SER A 20 -111.63 -65.88 -1.21
CA SER A 20 -111.05 -65.87 0.12
C SER A 20 -112.14 -65.79 1.19
N HIS A 21 -111.87 -66.35 2.36
CA HIS A 21 -112.72 -66.17 3.54
C HIS A 21 -112.87 -64.68 3.87
N ASP A 22 -114.10 -64.19 3.89
CA ASP A 22 -114.40 -62.85 4.38
C ASP A 22 -114.38 -62.86 5.92
N GLN A 23 -113.36 -62.24 6.50
CA GLN A 23 -113.16 -62.22 7.96
C GLN A 23 -113.98 -61.13 8.66
N MET A 24 -114.48 -60.11 7.95
CA MET A 24 -115.20 -59.00 8.57
C MET A 24 -116.20 -58.35 7.61
N PRO A 25 -117.51 -58.62 7.73
CA PRO A 25 -118.51 -57.99 6.89
C PRO A 25 -118.72 -56.53 7.33
N GLY A 26 -118.42 -55.57 6.44
CA GLY A 26 -118.68 -54.14 6.63
C GLY A 26 -117.42 -53.30 6.72
N LEU A 27 -116.81 -53.02 5.57
CA LEU A 27 -115.81 -51.95 5.45
C LEU A 27 -116.45 -50.59 5.78
N PRO A 28 -115.71 -49.64 6.38
CA PRO A 28 -116.22 -48.28 6.62
C PRO A 28 -116.76 -47.64 5.34
N GLU A 29 -117.84 -46.86 5.46
CA GLU A 29 -118.51 -46.22 4.33
C GLU A 29 -117.51 -45.36 3.53
N GLY A 30 -117.34 -45.66 2.23
CA GLY A 30 -116.35 -45.03 1.35
C GLY A 30 -115.08 -45.85 1.07
N MET A 31 -114.81 -46.93 1.80
CA MET A 31 -113.73 -47.88 1.47
C MET A 31 -114.22 -49.00 0.54
N GLY A 32 -114.28 -48.72 -0.76
CA GLY A 32 -114.51 -49.74 -1.78
C GLY A 32 -113.23 -50.50 -2.12
N LEU A 33 -113.33 -51.82 -2.32
CA LEU A 33 -112.21 -52.73 -2.67
C LEU A 33 -111.37 -52.26 -3.87
N TYR A 34 -111.98 -51.51 -4.79
CA TYR A 34 -111.35 -51.06 -6.04
C TYR A 34 -111.18 -49.54 -6.15
N ASN A 35 -111.78 -48.75 -5.26
CA ASN A 35 -111.80 -47.29 -5.37
C ASN A 35 -110.81 -46.58 -4.44
N VAL A 36 -110.35 -47.26 -3.38
CA VAL A 36 -109.47 -46.68 -2.37
C VAL A 36 -108.23 -47.54 -2.19
N SER A 37 -107.06 -46.90 -2.23
CA SER A 37 -105.81 -47.52 -1.85
C SER A 37 -105.68 -47.54 -0.32
N TYR A 38 -105.61 -48.72 0.27
CA TYR A 38 -105.40 -48.89 1.71
C TYR A 38 -103.98 -48.48 2.11
N GLY A 39 -103.86 -47.74 3.21
CA GLY A 39 -102.58 -47.22 3.73
C GLY A 39 -102.69 -45.77 4.20
N ILE A 40 -101.65 -45.26 4.88
CA ILE A 40 -101.58 -43.85 5.28
C ILE A 40 -101.09 -43.04 4.07
N PRO A 41 -101.85 -42.06 3.55
CA PRO A 41 -101.38 -41.22 2.46
C PRO A 41 -100.19 -40.37 2.95
N THR A 42 -99.09 -40.40 2.21
CA THR A 42 -97.96 -39.49 2.47
C THR A 42 -98.32 -38.10 1.98
N LEU A 43 -98.41 -37.14 2.91
CA LEU A 43 -98.56 -35.73 2.59
C LEU A 43 -97.23 -35.23 2.00
N LYS A 44 -97.24 -34.85 0.72
CA LYS A 44 -96.07 -34.24 0.09
C LYS A 44 -96.10 -32.74 0.39
N GLU A 45 -95.24 -32.27 1.29
CA GLU A 45 -95.22 -30.89 1.79
C GLU A 45 -94.70 -29.84 0.79
N GLY A 46 -94.21 -30.27 -0.38
CA GLY A 46 -93.77 -29.35 -1.44
C GLY A 46 -92.92 -30.04 -2.48
N LYS A 47 -92.58 -29.32 -3.55
CA LYS A 47 -91.61 -29.80 -4.54
C LYS A 47 -90.21 -29.44 -4.08
N ALA A 48 -89.27 -30.37 -4.23
CA ALA A 48 -87.85 -30.07 -4.00
C ALA A 48 -87.35 -28.88 -4.85
N GLY A 49 -87.96 -28.66 -6.02
CA GLY A 49 -87.67 -27.52 -6.88
C GLY A 49 -87.94 -26.16 -6.24
N ASP A 50 -88.99 -26.03 -5.43
CA ASP A 50 -89.34 -24.77 -4.77
C ASP A 50 -88.41 -24.48 -3.58
N ILE A 51 -87.76 -25.52 -3.03
CA ILE A 51 -86.75 -25.39 -1.97
C ILE A 51 -85.40 -24.99 -2.59
N ILE A 52 -85.02 -25.65 -3.69
CA ILE A 52 -83.76 -25.39 -4.39
C ILE A 52 -83.80 -24.03 -5.09
N ASN A 53 -84.91 -23.73 -5.75
CA ASN A 53 -85.14 -22.48 -6.46
C ASN A 53 -86.43 -21.84 -5.94
N PRO A 54 -86.34 -21.04 -4.86
CA PRO A 54 -87.50 -20.36 -4.32
C PRO A 54 -88.14 -19.49 -5.42
N PRO A 55 -89.48 -19.45 -5.53
CA PRO A 55 -90.18 -18.71 -6.58
C PRO A 55 -90.16 -17.18 -6.31
N LYS A 56 -89.00 -16.62 -5.98
CA LYS A 56 -88.77 -15.19 -5.79
C LYS A 56 -88.21 -14.58 -7.07
N SER A 57 -88.75 -13.44 -7.47
CA SER A 57 -88.20 -12.67 -8.58
C SER A 57 -86.85 -12.06 -8.19
N ARG A 58 -85.93 -11.90 -9.15
CA ARG A 58 -84.63 -11.26 -8.89
C ARG A 58 -84.77 -9.89 -8.24
N LYS A 59 -85.76 -9.09 -8.68
CA LYS A 59 -86.05 -7.77 -8.11
C LYS A 59 -86.41 -7.83 -6.62
N GLN A 60 -87.15 -8.86 -6.24
CA GLN A 60 -87.55 -9.04 -4.84
C GLN A 60 -86.35 -9.44 -3.99
N VAL A 61 -85.49 -10.35 -4.49
CA VAL A 61 -84.26 -10.74 -3.81
C VAL A 61 -83.31 -9.56 -3.65
N ASP A 62 -83.17 -8.71 -4.67
CA ASP A 62 -82.32 -7.52 -4.62
C ASP A 62 -82.83 -6.49 -3.60
N HIS A 63 -84.15 -6.30 -3.52
CA HIS A 63 -84.75 -5.44 -2.52
C HIS A 63 -84.52 -5.96 -1.10
N GLU A 64 -84.83 -7.24 -0.86
CA GLU A 64 -84.62 -7.90 0.43
C GLU A 64 -83.13 -7.91 0.83
N SER A 65 -82.22 -8.00 -0.13
CA SER A 65 -80.77 -7.96 0.11
C SER A 65 -80.25 -6.57 0.45
N GLY A 66 -80.88 -5.51 -0.06
CA GLY A 66 -80.53 -4.13 0.27
C GLY A 66 -81.05 -3.71 1.65
N ASP A 67 -82.18 -4.27 2.06
CA ASP A 67 -82.81 -3.98 3.35
C ASP A 67 -81.92 -4.46 4.51
N GLY A 68 -81.33 -3.51 5.25
CA GLY A 68 -80.46 -3.80 6.40
C GLY A 68 -79.00 -4.10 6.05
N GLN A 69 -78.61 -4.00 4.77
CA GLN A 69 -77.24 -4.21 4.32
C GLN A 69 -76.25 -3.28 5.04
N ASP A 70 -76.61 -2.00 5.24
CA ASP A 70 -75.78 -1.04 5.96
C ASP A 70 -75.53 -1.42 7.42
N LEU A 71 -76.53 -2.02 8.09
CA LEU A 71 -76.38 -2.53 9.45
C LEU A 71 -75.46 -3.75 9.48
N TYR A 72 -75.54 -4.61 8.46
CA TYR A 72 -74.67 -5.78 8.31
C TYR A 72 -73.22 -5.39 8.03
N LYS A 73 -72.98 -4.35 7.22
CA LYS A 73 -71.66 -3.74 7.00
C LYS A 73 -71.03 -3.27 8.32
N VAL A 74 -71.81 -2.63 9.18
CA VAL A 74 -71.32 -2.12 10.48
C VAL A 74 -71.10 -3.24 11.50
N SER A 75 -72.01 -4.21 11.59
CA SER A 75 -71.99 -5.25 12.64
C SER A 75 -71.09 -6.45 12.31
N HIS A 76 -71.03 -6.85 11.04
CA HIS A 76 -70.37 -8.08 10.60
C HIS A 76 -69.30 -7.84 9.52
N HIS A 77 -69.03 -6.59 9.15
CA HIS A 77 -68.08 -6.23 8.09
C HIS A 77 -68.39 -6.91 6.74
N ALA A 78 -69.67 -7.08 6.43
CA ALA A 78 -70.14 -7.69 5.19
C ALA A 78 -70.29 -6.64 4.08
N TYR A 79 -69.21 -6.39 3.34
CA TYR A 79 -69.16 -5.45 2.22
C TYR A 79 -69.43 -6.15 0.89
N ASP A 80 -69.93 -5.38 -0.08
CA ASP A 80 -70.00 -5.87 -1.45
C ASP A 80 -68.60 -6.01 -2.05
N VAL A 81 -68.48 -6.89 -3.06
CA VAL A 81 -67.21 -7.10 -3.74
C VAL A 81 -66.79 -5.82 -4.46
N GLY A 82 -65.65 -5.25 -4.06
CA GLY A 82 -65.12 -4.00 -4.62
C GLY A 82 -65.61 -2.73 -3.92
N GLU A 83 -66.42 -2.85 -2.87
CA GLU A 83 -66.83 -1.71 -2.05
C GLU A 83 -65.69 -1.29 -1.10
N THR A 84 -65.43 0.02 -1.01
CA THR A 84 -64.46 0.57 -0.07
C THR A 84 -65.07 0.75 1.31
N TYR A 85 -64.29 0.46 2.36
CA TYR A 85 -64.70 0.68 3.75
C TYR A 85 -64.89 2.17 4.05
N ASP A 86 -66.13 2.62 4.27
CA ASP A 86 -66.41 3.99 4.72
C ASP A 86 -66.22 4.13 6.23
N ARG A 87 -65.31 5.03 6.62
CA ARG A 87 -64.98 5.34 8.01
C ARG A 87 -65.87 6.43 8.61
N LYS A 88 -66.78 7.03 7.83
CA LYS A 88 -67.65 8.15 8.22
C LYS A 88 -66.87 9.38 8.70
N TYR A 89 -65.68 9.62 8.14
CA TYR A 89 -64.91 10.84 8.41
C TYR A 89 -65.59 12.06 7.78
N ASN A 90 -65.49 13.21 8.46
CA ASN A 90 -66.01 14.47 7.94
C ASN A 90 -65.03 15.09 6.93
N TRP A 91 -65.16 14.69 5.67
CA TRP A 91 -64.36 15.17 4.55
C TRP A 91 -64.66 16.61 4.13
N GLN A 92 -65.71 17.26 4.66
CA GLN A 92 -66.04 18.65 4.32
C GLN A 92 -64.96 19.65 4.76
N ARG A 93 -64.12 19.27 5.73
CA ARG A 93 -63.02 20.10 6.24
C ARG A 93 -61.78 20.08 5.36
N VAL A 94 -61.66 19.11 4.46
CA VAL A 94 -60.47 18.91 3.62
C VAL A 94 -60.84 19.27 2.18
N PRO A 95 -60.13 20.20 1.53
CA PRO A 95 -60.38 20.51 0.13
C PRO A 95 -60.06 19.29 -0.73
N LYS A 96 -60.88 19.02 -1.76
CA LYS A 96 -60.73 17.86 -2.65
C LYS A 96 -59.38 17.82 -3.40
N THR A 97 -58.69 18.96 -3.49
CA THR A 97 -57.37 19.10 -4.11
C THR A 97 -56.21 18.77 -3.15
N SER A 98 -56.51 18.51 -1.87
CA SER A 98 -55.49 18.15 -0.89
C SER A 98 -54.90 16.79 -1.22
N THR A 99 -53.58 16.76 -1.40
CA THR A 99 -52.81 15.51 -1.45
C THR A 99 -52.47 15.08 -0.03
N PHE A 100 -52.61 13.78 0.25
CA PHE A 100 -52.18 13.21 1.53
C PHE A 100 -50.66 13.06 1.57
N GLY A 101 -50.07 13.21 2.75
CA GLY A 101 -48.63 13.05 2.98
C GLY A 101 -47.98 14.29 3.56
N VAL A 102 -46.83 14.13 4.20
CA VAL A 102 -45.99 15.24 4.64
C VAL A 102 -45.12 15.64 3.45
N GLU A 103 -45.07 16.93 3.13
CA GLU A 103 -44.13 17.44 2.13
C GLU A 103 -42.69 17.14 2.59
N THR A 104 -42.03 16.24 1.87
CA THR A 104 -40.65 15.92 2.14
C THR A 104 -39.76 17.01 1.54
N PRO A 105 -38.81 17.59 2.29
CA PRO A 105 -37.92 18.64 1.79
C PRO A 105 -36.87 18.13 0.80
N HIS A 106 -36.93 16.84 0.43
CA HIS A 106 -36.00 16.21 -0.49
C HIS A 106 -36.50 16.41 -1.91
N ASP A 107 -35.75 17.22 -2.64
CA ASP A 107 -35.94 17.43 -4.06
C ASP A 107 -34.86 16.64 -4.81
N ASN A 108 -35.27 15.61 -5.57
CA ASN A 108 -34.35 14.73 -6.29
C ASN A 108 -33.66 15.43 -7.47
N ASP A 109 -34.14 16.61 -7.87
CA ASP A 109 -33.60 17.39 -8.97
C ASP A 109 -32.32 18.16 -8.59
N GLY A 110 -31.85 18.01 -7.35
CA GLY A 110 -30.58 18.58 -6.89
C GLY A 110 -30.58 20.11 -6.77
N ILE A 111 -31.75 20.76 -6.87
CA ILE A 111 -31.91 22.22 -6.78
C ILE A 111 -31.33 22.79 -5.47
N HIS A 112 -31.37 22.00 -4.40
CA HIS A 112 -30.86 22.34 -3.08
C HIS A 112 -29.34 22.14 -2.92
N VAL A 113 -28.67 21.44 -3.85
CA VAL A 113 -27.22 21.21 -3.81
C VAL A 113 -26.44 22.53 -3.86
N LYS A 114 -26.99 23.55 -4.53
CA LYS A 114 -26.39 24.89 -4.56
C LYS A 114 -26.23 25.54 -3.18
N LYS A 115 -27.07 25.15 -2.20
CA LYS A 115 -27.01 25.68 -0.83
C LYS A 115 -25.89 25.03 -0.01
N SER A 116 -25.55 23.77 -0.31
CA SER A 116 -24.47 23.03 0.34
C SER A 116 -23.11 23.20 -0.36
N LEU A 117 -23.10 23.56 -1.64
CA LEU A 117 -21.88 23.96 -2.34
C LEU A 117 -21.47 25.38 -1.93
N LYS A 118 -20.36 25.50 -1.19
CA LYS A 118 -19.73 26.80 -0.91
C LYS A 118 -19.12 27.36 -2.20
N TRP A 119 -19.81 28.30 -2.83
CA TRP A 119 -19.30 29.03 -4.00
C TRP A 119 -18.15 29.95 -3.62
N LEU A 120 -17.16 30.06 -4.52
CA LEU A 120 -15.95 30.87 -4.35
C LEU A 120 -16.23 32.31 -3.87
N TYR A 121 -17.33 32.90 -4.34
CA TYR A 121 -17.75 34.25 -3.95
C TYR A 121 -18.07 34.37 -2.44
N ASN A 122 -18.83 33.42 -1.87
CA ASN A 122 -19.17 33.43 -0.44
C ASN A 122 -17.94 33.15 0.43
N THR A 123 -16.98 32.36 -0.07
CA THR A 123 -15.71 32.18 0.64
C THR A 123 -14.83 33.42 0.63
N GLN A 124 -14.93 34.30 -0.38
CA GLN A 124 -14.16 35.54 -0.42
C GLN A 124 -14.67 36.57 0.60
N THR A 125 -15.99 36.63 0.83
CA THR A 125 -16.58 37.45 1.91
C THR A 125 -16.27 36.89 3.30
N GLU A 126 -16.29 35.57 3.50
CA GLU A 126 -15.86 34.93 4.76
C GLU A 126 -14.33 35.10 5.01
N LYS A 127 -13.53 35.10 3.94
CA LYS A 127 -12.06 35.29 3.95
C LYS A 127 -11.63 36.76 3.84
N ALA A 128 -12.56 37.71 3.83
CA ALA A 128 -12.20 39.12 3.93
C ALA A 128 -11.30 39.30 5.17
N ALA A 129 -10.21 40.04 5.03
CA ALA A 129 -9.22 40.18 6.09
C ALA A 129 -9.90 40.75 7.35
N HIS A 130 -10.15 39.88 8.32
CA HIS A 130 -10.67 40.29 9.62
C HIS A 130 -9.61 41.15 10.28
N ILE A 131 -9.99 42.31 10.80
CA ILE A 131 -9.06 43.13 11.60
C ILE A 131 -8.80 42.36 12.89
N VAL A 132 -7.57 41.86 13.04
CA VAL A 132 -7.12 41.11 14.21
C VAL A 132 -6.17 41.99 15.04
N SER A 133 -6.12 41.78 16.35
CA SER A 133 -5.16 42.46 17.22
C SER A 133 -3.73 42.04 16.87
N GLN A 134 -2.81 43.00 16.84
CA GLN A 134 -1.40 42.77 16.52
C GLN A 134 -0.79 41.65 17.38
N ARG A 135 -1.04 41.65 18.70
CA ARG A 135 -0.54 40.62 19.62
C ARG A 135 -0.98 39.20 19.23
N LEU A 136 -2.22 39.05 18.75
CA LEU A 136 -2.74 37.75 18.35
C LEU A 136 -2.11 37.29 17.02
N GLU A 137 -1.86 38.21 16.10
CA GLU A 137 -1.23 37.89 14.82
C GLU A 137 0.26 37.53 14.99
N GLU A 138 1.01 38.28 15.81
CA GLU A 138 2.39 37.97 16.19
C GLU A 138 2.48 36.61 16.91
N PHE A 139 1.53 36.30 17.80
CA PHE A 139 1.44 34.99 18.43
C PHE A 139 1.20 33.88 17.41
N ARG A 140 0.31 34.08 16.44
CA ARG A 140 0.03 33.11 15.37
C ARG A 140 1.24 32.90 14.47
N GLU A 141 1.91 33.96 14.05
CA GLU A 141 3.12 33.86 13.22
C GLU A 141 4.22 33.07 13.95
N ARG A 142 4.37 33.29 15.26
CA ARG A 142 5.38 32.58 16.06
C ARG A 142 5.01 31.14 16.40
N THR A 143 3.72 30.79 16.48
CA THR A 143 3.30 29.48 16.99
C THR A 143 2.73 28.54 15.93
N GLN A 144 2.22 29.08 14.81
CA GLN A 144 1.61 28.29 13.76
C GLN A 144 2.58 28.06 12.59
N PRO A 145 2.65 26.83 12.05
CA PRO A 145 3.45 26.56 10.87
C PRO A 145 2.83 27.23 9.64
N GLN A 146 3.63 28.00 8.90
CA GLN A 146 3.22 28.59 7.63
C GLN A 146 3.59 27.65 6.48
N LEU A 147 2.71 27.52 5.48
CA LEU A 147 2.98 26.67 4.33
C LEU A 147 4.18 27.22 3.53
N GLY A 148 5.18 26.37 3.27
CA GLY A 148 6.38 26.74 2.50
C GLY A 148 7.46 27.50 3.27
N LYS A 149 7.28 27.75 4.58
CA LYS A 149 8.32 28.31 5.45
C LYS A 149 8.62 27.34 6.59
N VAL A 150 9.91 27.19 6.90
CA VAL A 150 10.34 26.48 8.10
C VAL A 150 9.98 27.33 9.32
N HIS A 151 9.62 26.68 10.43
CA HIS A 151 9.22 27.34 11.65
C HIS A 151 10.45 27.91 12.38
N ASP A 152 10.54 29.24 12.45
CA ASP A 152 11.71 29.96 12.98
C ASP A 152 11.32 30.80 14.21
N PRO A 153 11.41 30.27 15.45
CA PRO A 153 10.99 30.98 16.66
C PRO A 153 11.92 32.13 17.09
N ILE A 154 13.09 32.29 16.46
CA ILE A 154 14.13 33.28 16.78
C ILE A 154 14.32 34.30 15.65
N LYS A 155 13.38 34.36 14.69
CA LYS A 155 13.46 35.22 13.50
C LYS A 155 13.72 36.69 13.84
N ASP A 156 13.09 37.21 14.90
CA ASP A 156 13.20 38.61 15.30
C ASP A 156 14.43 38.92 16.17
N THR A 157 15.10 37.88 16.68
CA THR A 157 16.26 38.01 17.58
C THR A 157 17.60 37.76 16.88
N MET A 158 17.59 37.36 15.62
CA MET A 158 18.77 37.01 14.85
C MET A 158 19.37 38.24 14.15
N ASN A 159 20.27 38.95 14.85
CA ASN A 159 20.98 40.13 14.34
C ASN A 159 22.23 39.74 13.54
N VAL A 160 22.07 39.07 12.40
CA VAL A 160 23.19 38.60 11.60
C VAL A 160 23.03 39.04 10.13
N PRO A 161 24.08 39.53 9.45
CA PRO A 161 23.99 39.92 8.03
C PRO A 161 23.47 38.79 7.16
N SER A 162 22.75 39.12 6.07
CA SER A 162 22.18 38.12 5.15
C SER A 162 23.23 37.20 4.49
N ASP A 163 24.49 37.64 4.43
CA ASP A 163 25.62 36.90 3.87
C ASP A 163 26.36 36.06 4.94
N HIS A 164 25.84 35.99 6.16
CA HIS A 164 26.43 35.18 7.21
C HIS A 164 26.15 33.70 7.00
N THR A 165 27.21 32.91 6.90
CA THR A 165 27.12 31.46 6.88
C THR A 165 27.12 30.92 8.30
N PHE A 166 26.02 30.30 8.72
CA PHE A 166 25.94 29.64 10.01
C PHE A 166 26.82 28.39 10.06
N GLY A 167 27.57 28.23 11.14
CA GLY A 167 28.44 27.09 11.36
C GLY A 167 29.68 27.49 12.13
N VAL A 168 30.37 26.50 12.70
CA VAL A 168 31.71 26.73 13.25
C VAL A 168 32.68 26.74 12.07
N LEU A 169 33.24 27.91 11.76
CA LEU A 169 34.34 27.99 10.82
C LEU A 169 35.53 27.27 11.45
N PHE A 170 35.87 26.09 10.93
CA PHE A 170 37.17 25.48 11.22
C PHE A 170 38.22 26.39 10.60
N LYS A 171 38.88 27.19 11.44
CA LYS A 171 40.10 27.86 11.03
C LYS A 171 41.08 26.75 10.67
N PRO A 172 41.59 26.68 9.43
CA PRO A 172 42.67 25.76 9.13
C PRO A 172 43.83 26.08 10.08
N ASP A 173 44.47 25.04 10.61
CA ASP A 173 45.59 25.19 11.52
C ASP A 173 46.66 26.11 10.91
N ASP A 174 47.37 26.85 11.76
CA ASP A 174 48.40 27.80 11.32
C ASP A 174 49.59 27.11 10.62
N TYR A 175 49.66 25.78 10.68
CA TYR A 175 50.71 24.93 10.12
C TYR A 175 50.16 23.95 9.09
N GLY A 176 50.86 23.81 7.95
CA GLY A 176 50.58 22.79 6.95
C GLY A 176 51.23 21.44 7.29
N ALA A 177 50.78 20.36 6.66
CA ALA A 177 51.40 19.05 6.83
C ALA A 177 52.89 19.03 6.44
N GLY A 178 53.29 19.89 5.48
CA GLY A 178 54.69 20.05 5.08
C GLY A 178 55.60 20.59 6.18
N ASP A 179 55.13 21.57 6.96
CA ASP A 179 55.90 22.16 8.06
C ASP A 179 56.15 21.16 9.20
N LEU A 180 55.17 20.27 9.46
CA LEU A 180 55.31 19.18 10.43
C LEU A 180 56.29 18.10 9.94
N ILE A 181 56.21 17.72 8.66
CA ILE A 181 57.07 16.69 8.06
C ILE A 181 58.53 17.15 8.03
N HIS A 182 58.78 18.46 7.88
CA HIS A 182 60.12 19.03 7.79
C HIS A 182 60.65 19.64 9.10
N GLY A 183 59.91 19.54 10.21
CA GLY A 183 60.37 19.90 11.56
C GLY A 183 60.83 21.36 11.71
N ARG A 184 60.11 22.32 11.13
CA ARG A 184 60.51 23.74 11.17
C ARG A 184 60.12 24.43 12.48
N THR A 185 60.97 25.36 12.92
CA THR A 185 60.78 26.13 14.14
C THR A 185 59.64 27.15 14.04
N PRO A 186 58.88 27.41 15.12
CA PRO A 186 57.65 28.20 15.08
C PRO A 186 57.69 29.63 14.55
N ASP A 187 58.87 30.24 14.48
CA ASP A 187 59.01 31.65 14.11
C ASP A 187 59.16 31.91 12.60
N ASN A 188 59.27 30.86 11.76
CA ASN A 188 59.58 30.98 10.33
C ASN A 188 58.46 30.50 9.38
N TYR A 189 57.19 30.54 9.82
CA TYR A 189 56.06 30.11 8.98
C TYR A 189 55.68 31.16 7.93
N MET A 190 56.07 30.94 6.67
CA MET A 190 55.63 31.74 5.53
C MET A 190 54.61 30.97 4.70
N LYS A 191 53.32 31.14 5.05
CA LYS A 191 52.16 30.55 4.34
C LYS A 191 52.09 30.90 2.84
N ARG A 192 52.75 31.98 2.41
CA ARG A 192 52.75 32.44 1.01
C ARG A 192 53.71 31.62 0.13
N ASP A 193 54.76 31.05 0.72
CA ASP A 193 55.81 30.31 0.00
C ASP A 193 55.43 28.86 -0.28
N GLU A 194 54.55 28.23 0.50
CA GLU A 194 54.25 26.79 0.32
C GLU A 194 53.43 26.50 -0.93
N HIS A 195 52.43 27.33 -1.24
CA HIS A 195 51.70 27.22 -2.50
C HIS A 195 52.63 27.42 -3.70
N GLN A 196 53.51 28.42 -3.60
CA GLN A 196 54.54 28.66 -4.61
C GLN A 196 55.47 27.44 -4.73
N ARG A 197 55.99 26.89 -3.63
CA ARG A 197 56.83 25.67 -3.63
C ARG A 197 56.12 24.43 -4.17
N ALA A 198 54.84 24.24 -3.88
CA ALA A 198 54.06 23.13 -4.41
C ALA A 198 53.84 23.26 -5.93
N VAL A 199 53.54 24.47 -6.42
CA VAL A 199 53.43 24.77 -7.85
C VAL A 199 54.78 24.62 -8.54
N LEU A 200 55.86 25.11 -7.93
CA LEU A 200 57.25 24.95 -8.41
C LEU A 200 57.63 23.46 -8.52
N ALA A 201 57.28 22.65 -7.52
CA ALA A 201 57.52 21.21 -7.53
C ALA A 201 56.70 20.51 -8.62
N ALA A 202 55.46 20.93 -8.86
CA ALA A 202 54.65 20.40 -9.96
C ALA A 202 55.26 20.75 -11.32
N VAL A 203 55.64 22.01 -11.54
CA VAL A 203 56.30 22.47 -12.78
C VAL A 203 57.60 21.69 -13.01
N ARG A 204 58.42 21.51 -11.97
CA ARG A 204 59.64 20.70 -11.99
C ARG A 204 59.39 19.25 -12.42
N GLN A 205 58.37 18.60 -11.86
CA GLN A 205 58.02 17.22 -12.21
C GLN A 205 57.51 17.11 -13.66
N HIS A 206 56.72 18.08 -14.12
CA HIS A 206 56.25 18.13 -15.50
C HIS A 206 57.39 18.35 -16.50
N LEU A 207 58.33 19.25 -16.20
CA LEU A 207 59.54 19.46 -17.01
C LEU A 207 60.42 18.21 -17.04
N LYS A 208 60.63 17.56 -15.89
CA LYS A 208 61.38 16.30 -15.79
C LYS A 208 60.75 15.20 -16.65
N LYS A 209 59.43 15.02 -16.54
CA LYS A 209 58.68 14.01 -17.29
C LYS A 209 58.67 14.31 -18.79
N SER A 210 58.47 15.56 -19.19
CA SER A 210 58.50 15.95 -20.60
C SER A 210 59.88 15.72 -21.22
N ASN A 211 60.94 16.11 -20.52
CA ASN A 211 62.32 15.92 -20.99
C ASN A 211 62.67 14.44 -21.14
N TYR A 212 62.26 13.61 -20.19
CA TYR A 212 62.48 12.17 -20.24
C TYR A 212 61.77 11.48 -21.41
N HIS A 213 60.59 11.97 -21.82
CA HIS A 213 59.81 11.36 -22.90
C HIS A 213 60.18 11.86 -24.31
N HIS A 214 60.60 13.11 -24.45
CA HIS A 214 60.84 13.72 -25.77
C HIS A 214 62.32 13.72 -26.18
N PHE A 215 63.25 13.53 -25.25
CA PHE A 215 64.69 13.61 -25.52
C PHE A 215 65.45 12.44 -24.89
N ASN A 216 66.39 11.85 -25.64
CA ASN A 216 67.24 10.76 -25.13
C ASN A 216 68.33 11.27 -24.17
N ASP A 217 68.79 12.51 -24.38
CA ASP A 217 69.83 13.15 -23.56
C ASP A 217 69.38 14.53 -23.09
N LEU A 218 69.67 14.88 -21.83
CA LEU A 218 69.33 16.18 -21.25
C LEU A 218 69.99 17.34 -22.00
N LYS A 219 71.17 17.11 -22.57
CA LYS A 219 71.89 18.09 -23.42
C LYS A 219 71.15 18.39 -24.72
N SER A 220 70.44 17.41 -25.28
CA SER A 220 69.61 17.63 -26.47
C SER A 220 68.31 18.38 -26.15
N ALA A 221 67.74 18.14 -24.95
CA ALA A 221 66.61 18.92 -24.46
C ALA A 221 66.98 20.39 -24.24
N PHE A 222 68.15 20.65 -23.64
CA PHE A 222 68.65 22.01 -23.43
C PHE A 222 68.86 22.78 -24.74
N GLN A 223 69.47 22.13 -25.75
CA GLN A 223 69.65 22.72 -27.09
C GLN A 223 68.35 22.97 -27.85
N PHE A 224 67.27 22.24 -27.52
CA PHE A 224 65.96 22.45 -28.11
C PHE A 224 65.24 23.66 -27.50
N TYR A 225 65.50 23.92 -26.21
CA TYR A 225 64.92 25.03 -25.47
C TYR A 225 65.63 26.36 -25.72
N ASP A 226 66.96 26.32 -25.87
CA ASP A 226 67.82 27.44 -26.24
C ASP A 226 67.72 27.73 -27.76
N LYS A 227 66.76 28.57 -28.15
CA LYS A 227 66.47 28.85 -29.57
C LYS A 227 67.46 29.85 -30.17
N ASP A 228 67.97 30.75 -29.35
CA ASP A 228 68.94 31.77 -29.75
C ASP A 228 70.40 31.29 -29.70
N LYS A 229 70.63 30.06 -29.20
CA LYS A 229 71.96 29.42 -29.04
C LYS A 229 72.89 30.24 -28.16
N SER A 230 72.32 30.96 -27.21
CA SER A 230 73.06 31.76 -26.24
C SER A 230 73.79 30.91 -25.20
N GLY A 231 73.43 29.62 -25.08
CA GLY A 231 73.97 28.70 -24.09
C GLY A 231 73.32 28.83 -22.71
N LYS A 232 72.31 29.69 -22.57
CA LYS A 232 71.57 29.99 -21.34
C LYS A 232 70.08 30.09 -21.65
N ILE A 233 69.20 29.66 -20.75
CA ILE A 233 67.74 29.75 -20.98
C ILE A 233 67.20 31.04 -20.36
N SER A 234 66.57 31.88 -21.19
CA SER A 234 65.94 33.14 -20.74
C SER A 234 64.52 32.94 -20.18
N ILE A 235 64.00 33.94 -19.46
CA ILE A 235 62.63 33.93 -18.89
C ILE A 235 61.57 33.76 -19.99
N GLU A 236 61.75 34.45 -21.11
CA GLU A 236 60.82 34.42 -22.24
C GLU A 236 60.79 33.02 -22.89
N GLU A 237 61.93 32.34 -22.94
CA GLU A 237 62.03 30.95 -23.42
C GLU A 237 61.41 29.97 -22.42
N LEU A 238 61.64 30.17 -21.12
CA LEU A 238 61.00 29.38 -20.06
C LEU A 238 59.47 29.50 -20.10
N GLN A 239 58.94 30.70 -20.36
CA GLN A 239 57.52 30.95 -20.54
C GLN A 239 56.95 30.21 -21.75
N ALA A 240 57.64 30.30 -22.90
CA ALA A 240 57.25 29.58 -24.11
C ALA A 240 57.24 28.06 -23.90
N ILE A 241 58.16 27.52 -23.08
CA ILE A 241 58.19 26.10 -22.71
C ILE A 241 56.99 25.74 -21.83
N CYS A 242 56.68 26.54 -20.81
CA CYS A 242 55.52 26.33 -19.96
C CYS A 242 54.19 26.36 -20.74
N GLU A 243 54.07 27.27 -21.71
CA GLU A 243 52.93 27.33 -22.64
C GLU A 243 52.86 26.09 -23.55
N GLN A 244 53.98 25.64 -24.10
CA GLN A 244 54.06 24.43 -24.93
C GLN A 244 53.66 23.17 -24.13
N LEU A 245 53.94 23.15 -22.83
CA LEU A 245 53.60 22.07 -21.90
C LEU A 245 52.17 22.17 -21.33
N LYS A 246 51.37 23.16 -21.77
CA LYS A 246 50.00 23.42 -21.33
C LYS A 246 49.87 23.67 -19.82
N LEU A 247 50.87 24.31 -19.22
CA LEU A 247 50.82 24.74 -17.83
C LEU A 247 50.53 26.25 -17.79
N PRO A 248 49.33 26.69 -17.38
CA PRO A 248 49.06 28.11 -17.18
C PRO A 248 49.76 28.56 -15.90
N VAL A 249 50.94 29.15 -16.03
CA VAL A 249 51.72 29.73 -14.93
C VAL A 249 51.70 31.24 -15.08
N GLU A 250 51.40 31.95 -14.00
CA GLU A 250 51.37 33.41 -13.94
C GLU A 250 52.80 33.98 -13.91
N ASP A 251 53.05 35.12 -14.56
CA ASP A 251 54.39 35.71 -14.74
C ASP A 251 55.15 35.92 -13.40
N ASP A 252 54.43 36.29 -12.34
CA ASP A 252 54.99 36.46 -10.98
C ASP A 252 55.55 35.15 -10.39
N LEU A 253 54.91 34.03 -10.73
CA LEU A 253 55.31 32.71 -10.27
C LEU A 253 56.46 32.15 -11.13
N LEU A 254 56.51 32.54 -12.40
CA LEU A 254 57.65 32.26 -13.30
C LEU A 254 58.91 33.00 -12.85
N ASN A 255 58.79 34.26 -12.43
CA ASN A 255 59.90 35.03 -11.85
C ASN A 255 60.39 34.42 -10.53
N SER A 256 59.44 33.92 -9.71
CA SER A 256 59.76 33.18 -8.48
C SER A 256 60.47 31.86 -8.77
N LEU A 257 60.07 31.15 -9.85
CA LEU A 257 60.73 29.95 -10.33
C LEU A 257 62.15 30.23 -10.80
N LEU A 258 62.35 31.29 -11.58
CA LEU A 258 63.65 31.71 -12.05
C LEU A 258 64.57 32.02 -10.87
N SER A 259 64.10 32.82 -9.91
CA SER A 259 64.88 33.16 -8.70
C SER A 259 65.25 31.95 -7.82
N TYR A 260 64.52 30.84 -7.96
CA TYR A 260 64.82 29.59 -7.28
C TYR A 260 65.83 28.72 -8.04
N CYS A 261 65.89 28.84 -9.36
CA CYS A 261 66.80 28.06 -10.22
C CYS A 261 68.16 28.73 -10.41
N ASP A 262 68.14 30.06 -10.51
CA ASP A 262 69.27 30.96 -10.74
C ASP A 262 70.11 31.09 -9.45
N VAL A 263 71.26 30.43 -9.42
CA VAL A 263 72.17 30.42 -8.27
C VAL A 263 73.24 31.51 -8.40
N ASP A 264 73.57 31.91 -9.63
CA ASP A 264 74.58 32.93 -9.92
C ASP A 264 74.03 34.37 -10.01
N GLY A 265 72.72 34.52 -10.07
CA GLY A 265 71.97 35.77 -10.05
C GLY A 265 71.91 36.49 -11.40
N ASP A 266 72.17 35.80 -12.51
CA ASP A 266 72.27 36.40 -13.84
C ASP A 266 70.91 36.48 -14.60
N LYS A 267 69.83 35.99 -13.98
CA LYS A 267 68.46 35.91 -14.51
C LYS A 267 68.32 35.04 -15.76
N GLN A 268 69.28 34.15 -15.99
CA GLN A 268 69.25 33.12 -17.01
C GLN A 268 69.51 31.77 -16.33
N ILE A 269 69.21 30.65 -16.99
CA ILE A 269 69.46 29.32 -16.41
C ILE A 269 70.56 28.62 -17.21
N ASP A 270 71.67 28.34 -16.54
CA ASP A 270 72.79 27.60 -17.12
C ASP A 270 72.50 26.09 -17.20
N TYR A 271 73.23 25.38 -18.06
CA TYR A 271 73.09 23.93 -18.21
C TYR A 271 73.27 23.16 -16.89
N GLU A 272 74.22 23.59 -16.05
CA GLU A 272 74.47 22.96 -14.74
C GLU A 272 73.36 23.25 -13.72
N GLU A 273 72.78 24.45 -13.77
CA GLU A 273 71.65 24.86 -12.94
C GLU A 273 70.39 24.10 -13.34
N PHE A 274 70.15 23.93 -14.64
CA PHE A 274 69.07 23.12 -15.19
C PHE A 274 69.16 21.65 -14.74
N CYS A 275 70.37 21.09 -14.68
CA CYS A 275 70.60 19.71 -14.20
C CYS A 275 70.29 19.55 -12.70
N LYS A 276 70.74 20.51 -11.87
CA LYS A 276 70.46 20.56 -10.44
C LYS A 276 68.96 20.76 -10.20
N PHE A 277 68.34 21.67 -10.95
CA PHE A 277 66.92 21.95 -10.87
C PHE A 277 66.08 20.71 -11.18
N LEU A 278 66.49 19.79 -12.06
CA LEU A 278 65.71 18.57 -12.33
C LEU A 278 66.02 17.38 -11.39
N ASN A 279 66.95 17.53 -10.43
CA ASN A 279 67.45 16.45 -9.56
C ASN A 279 67.72 15.19 -10.38
N TRP A 280 68.55 15.31 -11.43
CA TRP A 280 68.80 14.20 -12.35
C TRP A 280 69.75 13.13 -11.77
N GLN A 281 70.41 13.37 -10.62
CA GLN A 281 71.51 12.51 -10.15
C GLN A 281 71.40 11.83 -8.76
N ASN A 282 70.43 12.14 -7.88
CA ASN A 282 70.45 11.58 -6.50
C ASN A 282 69.11 10.94 -6.08
N ALA A 283 69.01 9.61 -6.23
CA ALA A 283 67.88 8.80 -5.75
C ALA A 283 68.23 7.86 -4.57
N TRP A 284 69.41 7.97 -3.96
CA TRP A 284 69.95 6.89 -3.10
C TRP A 284 70.40 7.30 -1.68
N GLN A 285 70.02 8.47 -1.14
CA GLN A 285 70.52 8.92 0.17
C GLN A 285 69.46 9.21 1.25
N ASP A 286 68.18 9.37 0.91
CA ASP A 286 67.17 9.81 1.89
C ASP A 286 66.51 8.67 2.71
N GLU A 287 66.59 7.41 2.26
CA GLU A 287 65.91 6.27 2.91
C GLU A 287 66.55 5.80 4.23
N LEU A 288 67.85 6.06 4.45
CA LEU A 288 68.59 5.48 5.58
C LEU A 288 68.48 6.28 6.89
N MET A 289 68.09 7.56 6.84
CA MET A 289 67.99 8.43 8.03
C MET A 289 66.63 8.31 8.76
N TYR A 290 65.57 7.93 8.06
CA TYR A 290 64.19 7.95 8.59
C TYR A 290 63.87 6.78 9.55
N HIS A 291 64.55 5.65 9.38
CA HIS A 291 64.27 4.43 10.15
C HIS A 291 64.91 4.38 11.55
N GLN A 292 65.87 5.26 11.86
CA GLN A 292 66.56 5.25 13.18
C GLN A 292 65.84 6.06 14.26
N GLN A 293 65.13 7.13 13.91
CA GLN A 293 64.50 8.03 14.90
C GLN A 293 63.16 7.52 15.43
N THR A 294 62.37 6.85 14.58
CA THR A 294 61.03 6.35 14.91
C THR A 294 61.01 5.23 15.95
N SER A 295 62.12 4.50 16.12
CA SER A 295 62.23 3.41 17.08
C SER A 295 62.48 3.88 18.53
N GLN A 296 62.99 5.10 18.73
CA GLN A 296 63.34 5.62 20.05
C GLN A 296 62.17 6.34 20.73
N GLU A 297 61.32 7.06 19.98
CA GLU A 297 60.19 7.81 20.55
C GLU A 297 59.01 6.94 21.02
N MET A 298 58.84 5.73 20.46
CA MET A 298 57.75 4.83 20.87
C MET A 298 57.97 4.20 22.25
N GLN A 299 59.22 4.08 22.71
CA GLN A 299 59.52 3.47 24.02
C GLN A 299 59.38 4.45 25.20
N GLU A 300 59.35 5.75 24.95
CA GLU A 300 59.26 6.78 26.01
C GLU A 300 57.82 7.11 26.40
N LYS A 301 56.85 6.98 25.48
CA LYS A 301 55.44 7.33 25.73
C LYS A 301 54.65 6.28 26.53
N GLU A 302 55.09 5.02 26.55
CA GLU A 302 54.43 3.95 27.32
C GLU A 302 54.76 3.96 28.83
N LYS A 303 55.78 4.72 29.27
CA LYS A 303 56.19 4.77 30.69
C LYS A 303 55.52 5.87 31.53
N LEU A 304 54.81 6.82 30.92
CA LEU A 304 54.27 8.01 31.60
C LEU A 304 52.76 7.97 31.89
N GLN A 305 52.04 6.90 31.54
CA GLN A 305 50.58 6.81 31.73
C GLN A 305 50.12 6.06 32.98
N THR A 306 51.02 5.58 33.83
CA THR A 306 50.65 4.68 34.95
C THR A 306 50.80 5.26 36.36
N GLU A 307 50.99 6.57 36.54
CA GLU A 307 50.96 7.17 37.88
C GLU A 307 50.29 8.56 37.90
N ASN A 308 49.25 8.66 38.75
CA ASN A 308 48.62 9.87 39.34
C ASN A 308 47.21 10.29 38.87
N LEU A 309 46.21 9.73 39.59
CA LEU A 309 45.20 10.38 40.46
C LEU A 309 44.23 11.48 39.93
N GLU A 310 42.95 11.15 40.15
CA GLU A 310 41.78 11.94 40.60
C GLU A 310 41.07 12.93 39.66
N LEU A 311 39.80 12.60 39.37
CA LEU A 311 38.82 13.42 38.65
C LEU A 311 37.94 14.19 39.66
N PRO A 312 37.60 15.47 39.40
CA PRO A 312 36.76 16.27 40.29
C PRO A 312 35.27 15.92 40.17
N ASP A 313 34.56 16.06 41.29
CA ASP A 313 33.11 15.94 41.41
C ASP A 313 32.37 16.94 40.50
N ILE A 314 31.68 16.41 39.49
CA ILE A 314 30.74 17.20 38.68
C ILE A 314 29.38 17.10 39.35
N HIS A 315 28.96 18.20 39.97
CA HIS A 315 27.58 18.39 40.42
C HIS A 315 26.60 18.12 39.27
N LYS A 316 25.94 16.96 39.30
CA LYS A 316 24.79 16.68 38.44
C LYS A 316 23.65 17.58 38.89
N THR A 317 23.27 18.54 38.06
CA THR A 317 21.96 19.17 38.19
C THR A 317 20.90 18.07 38.03
N THR A 318 20.07 17.91 39.06
CA THR A 318 18.89 17.07 39.01
C THR A 318 17.96 17.65 37.95
N ARG A 319 17.89 17.00 36.77
CA ARG A 319 16.84 17.29 35.79
C ARG A 319 15.50 17.08 36.50
N GLN A 320 14.71 18.15 36.61
CA GLN A 320 13.29 18.03 36.93
C GLN A 320 12.70 17.03 35.94
N ILE A 321 12.20 15.92 36.47
CA ILE A 321 11.40 14.98 35.69
C ILE A 321 10.07 15.68 35.49
N ASP A 322 9.88 16.25 34.31
CA ASP A 322 8.54 16.57 33.83
C ASP A 322 7.76 15.25 33.80
N ASN A 323 6.91 15.04 34.80
CA ASN A 323 5.88 14.02 34.72
C ASN A 323 4.92 14.45 33.62
N ALA A 324 5.22 14.02 32.39
CA ALA A 324 4.34 14.19 31.25
C ALA A 324 3.00 13.53 31.57
N VAL A 325 1.99 14.37 31.78
CA VAL A 325 0.60 13.95 31.96
C VAL A 325 0.18 13.29 30.64
N GLY A 326 -0.09 11.98 30.65
CA GLY A 326 -0.72 11.29 29.51
C GLY A 326 -0.09 10.00 28.99
N GLY A 327 0.79 9.30 29.73
CA GLY A 327 1.25 7.96 29.36
C GLY A 327 2.18 7.88 28.14
N TRP A 328 2.58 9.02 27.58
CA TRP A 328 3.58 9.10 26.53
C TRP A 328 4.99 8.94 27.12
N LYS A 329 5.75 7.95 26.63
CA LYS A 329 7.19 7.81 26.91
C LYS A 329 7.96 8.31 25.69
N THR A 330 8.90 9.22 25.88
CA THR A 330 9.81 9.67 24.82
C THR A 330 10.67 8.48 24.34
N SER A 331 11.02 8.45 23.06
CA SER A 331 11.89 7.41 22.47
C SER A 331 13.27 7.35 23.13
N SER A 332 13.74 8.44 23.74
CA SER A 332 14.95 8.47 24.57
C SER A 332 14.79 7.78 25.95
N SER A 333 13.55 7.56 26.40
CA SER A 333 13.22 6.89 27.67
C SER A 333 12.87 5.40 27.50
N THR A 334 12.75 4.93 26.25
CA THR A 334 12.43 3.52 25.93
C THR A 334 13.50 2.94 25.00
N VAL A 335 14.48 2.28 25.63
CA VAL A 335 15.51 1.39 25.06
C VAL A 335 16.68 2.09 24.36
N ASN A 336 17.89 1.79 24.86
CA ASN A 336 19.24 2.21 24.43
C ASN A 336 19.82 3.50 25.04
N ALA A 337 20.05 3.49 26.36
CA ALA A 337 21.24 4.12 26.92
C ALA A 337 22.44 3.18 26.68
N THR A 338 23.35 3.63 25.82
CA THR A 338 24.81 3.42 25.88
C THR A 338 25.34 2.27 26.75
N VAL A 339 26.12 1.39 26.10
CA VAL A 339 27.05 0.39 26.65
C VAL A 339 26.41 -0.92 27.16
N GLY A 340 26.67 -2.00 26.43
CA GLY A 340 26.36 -3.38 26.87
C GLY A 340 25.48 -4.12 25.87
N ARG A 341 26.05 -5.14 25.22
CA ARG A 341 25.38 -5.98 24.22
C ARG A 341 24.10 -6.62 24.79
N CYS A 342 22.97 -6.46 24.10
CA CYS A 342 21.82 -7.37 24.18
C CYS A 342 21.11 -7.49 22.82
N ARG A 343 20.51 -8.68 22.58
CA ARG A 343 20.19 -9.28 21.28
C ARG A 343 19.00 -8.63 20.56
N THR A 344 19.17 -8.38 19.27
CA THR A 344 18.26 -7.74 18.31
C THR A 344 17.23 -8.70 17.69
N LYS A 345 16.50 -9.51 18.48
CA LYS A 345 15.59 -10.52 17.89
C LYS A 345 14.13 -10.09 17.71
N ASP A 346 13.62 -9.10 18.45
CA ASP A 346 12.15 -8.86 18.52
C ASP A 346 11.72 -7.39 18.32
N TRP A 347 12.43 -6.60 17.51
CA TRP A 347 11.90 -5.30 17.09
C TRP A 347 11.03 -5.45 15.84
N ARG A 348 9.72 -5.26 16.01
CA ARG A 348 8.81 -4.94 14.90
C ARG A 348 8.87 -3.44 14.62
N SER A 349 8.88 -3.05 13.35
CA SER A 349 8.73 -1.65 12.97
C SER A 349 7.36 -1.15 13.41
N TYR A 350 7.34 -0.07 14.18
CA TYR A 350 6.10 0.59 14.58
C TYR A 350 5.68 1.57 13.48
N GLY A 351 4.69 1.19 12.68
CA GLY A 351 4.17 1.98 11.56
C GLY A 351 3.18 1.17 10.71
N VAL A 352 2.50 1.84 9.79
CA VAL A 352 1.64 1.19 8.79
C VAL A 352 2.46 1.00 7.51
N PRO A 353 2.75 -0.24 7.08
CA PRO A 353 3.50 -0.46 5.84
C PRO A 353 2.67 -0.04 4.63
N THR A 354 3.33 0.42 3.57
CA THR A 354 2.68 0.83 2.31
C THR A 354 1.99 -0.35 1.63
N ILE A 355 2.62 -1.52 1.68
CA ILE A 355 2.02 -2.79 1.25
C ILE A 355 1.50 -3.49 2.50
N ARG A 356 0.18 -3.66 2.60
CA ARG A 356 -0.51 -4.26 3.74
C ARG A 356 -0.56 -5.78 3.65
N SER A 357 0.60 -6.40 3.49
CA SER A 357 0.73 -7.87 3.50
C SER A 357 0.44 -8.49 4.87
N ASP A 358 0.37 -7.67 5.91
CA ASP A 358 -0.08 -8.03 7.26
C ASP A 358 -1.59 -8.31 7.32
N LEU A 359 -2.36 -7.86 6.32
CA LEU A 359 -3.80 -8.05 6.24
C LEU A 359 -4.15 -9.04 5.12
N ALA A 360 -5.15 -9.89 5.37
CA ALA A 360 -5.73 -10.72 4.32
C ALA A 360 -6.54 -9.83 3.34
N ALA A 361 -6.28 -9.98 2.04
CA ALA A 361 -7.05 -9.29 1.02
C ALA A 361 -8.55 -9.67 1.10
N PRO A 362 -9.48 -8.70 1.03
CA PRO A 362 -10.90 -8.97 1.14
C PRO A 362 -11.39 -9.80 -0.05
N ARG A 363 -12.25 -10.80 0.22
CA ARG A 363 -12.81 -11.69 -0.81
C ARG A 363 -13.58 -10.93 -1.91
N ILE A 364 -14.24 -9.83 -1.54
CA ILE A 364 -14.91 -8.91 -2.47
C ILE A 364 -14.33 -7.52 -2.18
N ARG A 365 -13.57 -6.97 -3.13
CA ARG A 365 -13.01 -5.63 -3.02
C ARG A 365 -14.10 -4.58 -3.27
N ARG A 366 -14.04 -3.49 -2.51
CA ARG A 366 -14.84 -2.29 -2.82
C ARG A 366 -14.21 -1.57 -3.99
N ILE A 367 -15.02 -0.93 -4.83
CA ILE A 367 -14.54 -0.09 -5.95
C ILE A 367 -13.62 1.04 -5.44
N SER A 368 -13.89 1.54 -4.23
CA SER A 368 -13.12 2.60 -3.58
C SER A 368 -11.95 2.10 -2.73
N ASP A 369 -11.62 0.81 -2.77
CA ASP A 369 -10.49 0.29 -1.99
C ASP A 369 -9.17 0.75 -2.60
N ARG A 370 -8.35 1.43 -1.80
CA ARG A 370 -7.06 2.00 -2.20
C ARG A 370 -5.89 1.26 -1.55
N THR A 371 -6.16 0.20 -0.82
CA THR A 371 -5.17 -0.53 -0.03
C THR A 371 -4.53 -1.61 -0.89
N ASN A 372 -3.21 -1.56 -1.05
CA ASN A 372 -2.47 -2.64 -1.70
C ASN A 372 -2.17 -3.73 -0.65
N TYR A 373 -2.71 -4.93 -0.84
CA TYR A 373 -2.54 -6.09 0.05
C TYR A 373 -1.33 -6.97 -0.32
N GLY A 374 -0.52 -6.55 -1.31
CA GLY A 374 0.60 -7.32 -1.84
C GLY A 374 0.18 -8.42 -2.81
N ASP A 375 -1.04 -8.34 -3.34
CA ASP A 375 -1.64 -9.35 -4.20
C ASP A 375 -1.95 -8.81 -5.62
N GLU A 376 -1.40 -7.63 -5.92
CA GLU A 376 -1.39 -6.92 -7.20
C GLU A 376 -0.11 -7.24 -8.00
N SER A 377 -0.15 -7.06 -9.32
CA SER A 377 0.99 -7.28 -10.23
C SER A 377 1.84 -6.03 -10.39
N ASP A 378 3.12 -6.22 -10.69
CA ASP A 378 4.04 -5.12 -11.01
C ASP A 378 3.61 -4.37 -12.29
N ALA A 379 4.08 -3.13 -12.44
CA ALA A 379 3.78 -2.30 -13.61
C ALA A 379 4.15 -2.98 -14.94
N TYR A 380 5.25 -3.75 -14.97
CA TYR A 380 5.64 -4.52 -16.14
C TYR A 380 4.60 -5.60 -16.50
N GLY A 381 4.08 -6.33 -15.50
CA GLY A 381 3.06 -7.37 -15.71
C GLY A 381 1.71 -6.82 -16.16
N LEU A 382 1.40 -5.56 -15.84
CA LEU A 382 0.19 -4.87 -16.34
C LEU A 382 0.33 -4.45 -17.80
N ILE A 383 1.50 -3.95 -18.20
CA ILE A 383 1.79 -3.54 -19.59
C ILE A 383 1.92 -4.77 -20.49
N ASN A 384 2.53 -5.85 -19.98
CA ASN A 384 2.76 -7.09 -20.69
C ASN A 384 2.10 -8.28 -19.98
N PRO A 385 0.76 -8.43 -20.08
CA PRO A 385 0.04 -9.47 -19.37
C PRO A 385 0.41 -10.86 -19.89
N SER A 386 0.79 -11.74 -18.97
CA SER A 386 1.07 -13.14 -19.29
C SER A 386 -0.17 -13.84 -19.86
N VAL A 387 0.04 -14.94 -20.59
CA VAL A 387 -1.07 -15.78 -21.10
C VAL A 387 -1.96 -16.24 -19.93
N TYR A 388 -1.37 -16.51 -18.77
CA TYR A 388 -2.08 -16.89 -17.54
C TYR A 388 -2.98 -15.77 -17.02
N SER A 389 -2.51 -14.52 -17.04
CA SER A 389 -3.27 -13.35 -16.60
C SER A 389 -4.50 -13.10 -17.47
N LYS A 390 -4.44 -13.41 -18.77
CA LYS A 390 -5.61 -13.35 -19.67
C LYS A 390 -6.69 -14.36 -19.30
N HIS A 391 -6.31 -15.46 -18.67
CA HIS A 391 -7.21 -16.48 -18.15
C HIS A 391 -7.58 -16.27 -16.66
N GLY A 392 -7.25 -15.11 -16.08
CA GLY A 392 -7.58 -14.78 -14.70
C GLY A 392 -6.73 -15.51 -13.66
N VAL A 393 -5.57 -16.06 -14.06
CA VAL A 393 -4.61 -16.68 -13.15
C VAL A 393 -3.50 -15.68 -12.85
N HIS A 394 -3.28 -15.41 -11.57
CA HIS A 394 -2.25 -14.47 -11.12
C HIS A 394 -0.97 -15.20 -10.71
N GLU A 395 0.16 -14.49 -10.70
CA GLU A 395 1.46 -15.08 -10.35
C GLU A 395 1.46 -15.72 -8.96
N LYS A 396 0.81 -15.08 -7.99
CA LYS A 396 0.63 -15.61 -6.62
C LYS A 396 0.00 -17.01 -6.58
N ASP A 397 -0.88 -17.33 -7.52
CA ASP A 397 -1.61 -18.62 -7.55
C ASP A 397 -0.68 -19.79 -7.89
N PHE A 398 0.44 -19.51 -8.56
CA PHE A 398 1.50 -20.48 -8.87
C PHE A 398 2.41 -20.76 -7.67
N PHE A 399 2.60 -19.76 -6.80
CA PHE A 399 3.42 -19.87 -5.58
C PHE A 399 2.63 -20.34 -4.36
N GLN A 400 1.31 -20.30 -4.42
CA GLN A 400 0.45 -20.83 -3.36
C GLN A 400 0.72 -22.32 -3.13
N HIS A 401 0.94 -22.68 -1.86
CA HIS A 401 1.09 -24.07 -1.44
C HIS A 401 -0.23 -24.81 -1.57
N ARG A 402 -0.20 -26.02 -2.15
CA ARG A 402 -1.39 -26.83 -2.42
C ARG A 402 -1.19 -28.25 -1.93
N SER A 403 -2.28 -28.99 -1.77
CA SER A 403 -2.23 -30.41 -1.44
C SER A 403 -1.73 -31.23 -2.65
N PRO A 404 -1.14 -32.42 -2.42
CA PRO A 404 -0.65 -33.28 -3.51
C PRO A 404 -1.77 -33.63 -4.50
N ASN A 405 -2.99 -33.89 -3.99
CA ASN A 405 -4.15 -34.20 -4.82
C ASN A 405 -4.55 -33.03 -5.74
N GLU A 406 -4.45 -31.79 -5.27
CA GLU A 406 -4.76 -30.61 -6.09
C GLU A 406 -3.72 -30.39 -7.18
N VAL A 407 -2.43 -30.54 -6.85
CA VAL A 407 -1.34 -30.41 -7.82
C VAL A 407 -1.42 -31.51 -8.88
N HIS A 408 -1.72 -32.75 -8.48
CA HIS A 408 -1.94 -33.87 -9.40
C HIS A 408 -3.08 -33.56 -10.38
N ARG A 409 -4.23 -33.07 -9.89
CA ARG A 409 -5.36 -32.67 -10.75
C ARG A 409 -5.00 -31.58 -11.73
N VAL A 410 -4.23 -30.59 -11.29
CA VAL A 410 -3.77 -29.49 -12.17
C VAL A 410 -2.89 -30.05 -13.29
N ILE A 411 -1.95 -30.93 -12.98
CA ILE A 411 -1.05 -31.53 -13.98
C ILE A 411 -1.79 -32.45 -14.95
N ASP A 412 -2.72 -33.28 -14.44
CA ASP A 412 -3.57 -34.13 -15.27
C ASP A 412 -4.40 -33.30 -16.26
N SER A 413 -4.94 -32.15 -15.80
CA SER A 413 -5.73 -31.24 -16.65
C SER A 413 -4.90 -30.54 -17.72
N VAL A 414 -3.60 -30.37 -17.50
CA VAL A 414 -2.65 -29.89 -18.52
C VAL A 414 -2.37 -30.98 -19.57
N GLY A 415 -2.69 -32.24 -19.27
CA GLY A 415 -2.54 -33.38 -20.20
C GLY A 415 -1.28 -34.21 -19.97
N ILE A 416 -0.52 -33.94 -18.90
CA ILE A 416 0.65 -34.74 -18.52
C ILE A 416 0.16 -35.88 -17.62
N ARG A 417 0.02 -37.09 -18.18
CA ARG A 417 -0.38 -38.27 -17.41
C ARG A 417 0.85 -38.89 -16.74
N MET A 418 0.88 -38.86 -15.42
CA MET A 418 1.96 -39.43 -14.61
C MET A 418 1.47 -40.66 -13.85
N THR A 419 2.36 -41.60 -13.56
CA THR A 419 2.04 -42.69 -12.62
C THR A 419 2.14 -42.19 -11.19
N ALA A 420 1.38 -42.79 -10.26
CA ALA A 420 1.39 -42.40 -8.85
C ALA A 420 2.81 -42.43 -8.25
N GLU A 421 3.62 -43.42 -8.63
CA GLU A 421 5.00 -43.59 -8.17
C GLU A 421 5.92 -42.45 -8.66
N THR A 422 5.81 -42.09 -9.94
CA THR A 422 6.57 -40.97 -10.52
C THR A 422 6.18 -39.62 -9.90
N PHE A 423 4.88 -39.44 -9.63
CA PHE A 423 4.37 -38.23 -8.98
C PHE A 423 4.89 -38.11 -7.55
N ASP A 424 4.84 -39.18 -6.75
CA ASP A 424 5.32 -39.17 -5.37
C ASP A 424 6.83 -38.91 -5.29
N ALA A 425 7.62 -39.44 -6.22
CA ALA A 425 9.05 -39.17 -6.30
C ALA A 425 9.34 -37.68 -6.58
N LEU A 426 8.64 -37.10 -7.57
CA LEU A 426 8.73 -35.68 -7.90
C LEU A 426 8.27 -34.79 -6.75
N TRP A 427 7.19 -35.19 -6.08
CA TRP A 427 6.65 -34.47 -4.92
C TRP A 427 7.67 -34.43 -3.78
N ARG A 428 8.33 -35.55 -3.46
CA ARG A 428 9.39 -35.59 -2.44
C ARG A 428 10.59 -34.72 -2.83
N LYS A 429 10.99 -34.72 -4.10
CA LYS A 429 12.07 -33.87 -4.61
C LYS A 429 11.69 -32.38 -4.52
N ALA A 430 10.47 -32.01 -4.88
CA ALA A 430 9.97 -30.64 -4.71
C ALA A 430 9.86 -30.22 -3.24
N ALA A 431 9.39 -31.13 -2.37
CA ALA A 431 9.28 -30.87 -0.94
C ALA A 431 10.67 -30.69 -0.29
N SER A 432 11.70 -31.39 -0.75
CA SER A 432 13.09 -31.21 -0.25
C SER A 432 13.71 -29.86 -0.60
N GLN A 433 13.24 -29.17 -1.64
CA GLN A 433 13.74 -27.86 -2.03
C GLN A 433 13.24 -26.74 -1.10
N ASN A 434 12.11 -26.96 -0.42
CA ASN A 434 11.51 -25.97 0.48
C ASN A 434 11.75 -26.37 1.95
N PRO A 435 12.31 -25.48 2.80
CA PRO A 435 12.59 -25.78 4.21
C PRO A 435 11.37 -26.19 5.05
N GLN A 436 10.17 -25.82 4.59
CA GLN A 436 8.89 -26.10 5.26
C GLN A 436 8.19 -27.35 4.72
N GLY A 437 8.76 -28.03 3.70
CA GLY A 437 8.16 -29.20 3.06
C GLY A 437 6.87 -28.93 2.27
N LEU A 438 6.49 -27.67 2.09
CA LEU A 438 5.31 -27.27 1.33
C LEU A 438 5.65 -27.16 -0.16
N VAL A 439 4.72 -27.59 -1.02
CA VAL A 439 4.92 -27.59 -2.48
C VAL A 439 3.87 -26.71 -3.16
N SER A 440 4.34 -25.86 -4.07
CA SER A 440 3.51 -25.05 -4.97
C SER A 440 3.58 -25.58 -6.40
N VAL A 441 2.66 -25.13 -7.26
CA VAL A 441 2.64 -25.53 -8.67
C VAL A 441 3.95 -25.12 -9.36
N ASN A 442 4.50 -23.95 -9.02
CA ASN A 442 5.77 -23.50 -9.58
C ASN A 442 6.96 -24.34 -9.11
N SER A 443 7.04 -24.70 -7.82
CA SER A 443 8.13 -25.57 -7.35
C SER A 443 8.06 -26.95 -8.00
N PHE A 444 6.85 -27.50 -8.16
CA PHE A 444 6.68 -28.79 -8.83
C PHE A 444 7.07 -28.69 -10.32
N LYS A 445 6.62 -27.65 -11.01
CA LYS A 445 6.97 -27.37 -12.41
C LYS A 445 8.48 -27.27 -12.61
N LYS A 446 9.18 -26.54 -11.74
CA LYS A 446 10.65 -26.42 -11.80
C LYS A 446 11.33 -27.79 -11.70
N VAL A 447 10.87 -28.66 -10.80
CA VAL A 447 11.43 -30.00 -10.66
C VAL A 447 11.17 -30.84 -11.92
N LEU A 448 9.97 -30.75 -12.48
CA LEU A 448 9.61 -31.42 -13.73
C LEU A 448 10.48 -30.93 -14.92
N ASP A 449 10.67 -29.61 -15.06
CA ASP A 449 11.52 -29.02 -16.08
C ASP A 449 12.98 -29.46 -15.93
N THR A 450 13.49 -29.56 -14.69
CA THR A 450 14.86 -30.06 -14.45
C THR A 450 15.03 -31.53 -14.83
N MET A 451 14.04 -32.38 -14.58
CA MET A 451 14.14 -33.80 -14.95
C MET A 451 14.08 -34.00 -16.47
N HIS A 452 13.22 -33.25 -17.16
CA HIS A 452 13.21 -33.30 -18.63
C HIS A 452 14.51 -32.78 -19.24
N ALA A 453 15.13 -31.76 -18.65
CA ALA A 453 16.45 -31.29 -19.07
C ALA A 453 17.55 -32.35 -18.83
N ASP A 454 17.53 -33.03 -17.68
CA ASP A 454 18.46 -34.12 -17.36
C ASP A 454 18.31 -35.33 -18.31
N GLU A 455 17.06 -35.68 -18.69
CA GLU A 455 16.76 -36.73 -19.67
C GLU A 455 17.24 -36.38 -21.09
N GLN A 456 17.11 -35.11 -21.50
CA GLN A 456 17.62 -34.64 -22.81
C GLN A 456 19.16 -34.62 -22.85
N LEU A 457 19.82 -34.21 -21.77
CA LEU A 457 21.28 -34.22 -21.65
C LEU A 457 21.86 -35.63 -21.64
N THR A 458 21.22 -36.57 -20.94
CA THR A 458 21.64 -37.98 -20.94
C THR A 458 21.45 -38.65 -22.31
N THR A 459 20.41 -38.28 -23.05
CA THR A 459 20.20 -38.75 -24.43
C THR A 459 21.27 -38.20 -25.38
N GLN A 460 21.61 -36.91 -25.28
CA GLN A 460 22.65 -36.27 -26.11
C GLN A 460 24.07 -36.79 -25.81
N MET A 461 24.37 -37.16 -24.56
CA MET A 461 25.66 -37.77 -24.18
C MET A 461 25.81 -39.24 -24.61
N GLN A 462 24.73 -39.90 -25.03
CA GLN A 462 24.77 -41.25 -25.59
C GLN A 462 24.89 -41.26 -27.12
N GLU A 463 24.68 -40.12 -27.79
CA GLU A 463 24.78 -39.96 -29.26
C GLU A 463 26.12 -39.34 -29.73
N VAL A 464 27.04 -39.01 -28.81
CA VAL A 464 28.44 -38.59 -29.09
C VAL A 464 29.38 -39.71 -28.65
#